data_AF-A0A0G0TT55-F1
#
_entry.id   AF-A0A0G0TT55-F1
#
_cell.length_a   1.000
_cell.length_b   1.000
_cell.length_c   1.000
_cell.angle_alpha   90.00
_cell.angle_beta   90.00
_cell.angle_gamma   90.00
#
_symmetry.space_group_name_H-M   'P 1'
#
loop_
_entity.id
_entity.type
_entity.pdbx_description
1 polymer ?
#
loop_
_entity_poly.entity_id
_entity_poly.type
_entity_poly.pdbx_seq_one_letter_code
_entity_poly.pdbx_strand_id
1 'polypeptide(L)' 'MIQLCAHKDNILALTKYGDINFASVIKKGNIYGCQFHPEKSGPDGLTIIDEFIKFVKING' A
#
# COMPACT_ATOMS: atom_id res chain seq x y z
N MET A 1 5.09 -3.23 13.07
CA MET A 1 6.08 -2.15 13.28
C MET A 1 5.64 -0.97 12.43
N ILE A 2 5.73 0.27 12.93
CA ILE A 2 5.43 1.48 12.15
C ILE A 2 6.75 1.91 11.50
N GLN A 3 6.84 1.86 10.17
CA GLN A 3 8.03 2.24 9.44
C GLN A 3 7.85 3.63 8.80
N LEU A 4 8.78 4.55 9.09
CA LEU A 4 8.87 5.83 8.38
C LEU A 4 9.62 5.63 7.06
N CYS A 5 9.04 6.09 5.96
CA CYS A 5 9.69 5.98 4.65
C CYS A 5 10.71 7.12 4.48
N ALA A 6 11.98 6.79 4.24
CA ALA A 6 13.04 7.78 4.02
C ALA A 6 12.87 8.54 2.69
N HIS A 7 12.15 7.96 1.72
CA HIS A 7 11.92 8.54 0.39
C HIS A 7 10.44 8.89 0.22
N LYS A 8 10.10 10.16 0.44
CA LYS A 8 8.70 10.63 0.41
C LYS A 8 8.02 10.46 -0.94
N ASP A 9 8.77 10.52 -2.03
CA ASP A 9 8.25 10.35 -3.40
C ASP A 9 7.72 8.93 -3.67
N ASN A 10 8.10 7.97 -2.83
CA ASN A 10 7.63 6.59 -2.93
C ASN A 10 6.34 6.35 -2.12
N ILE A 11 5.83 7.34 -1.38
CA ILE A 11 4.64 7.17 -0.54
C ILE A 11 3.39 7.31 -1.41
N LEU A 12 2.58 6.25 -1.48
CA LEU A 12 1.27 6.28 -2.16
C LEU A 12 0.13 6.58 -1.20
N ALA A 13 0.21 6.08 0.03
CA ALA A 13 -0.80 6.31 1.04
C ALA A 13 -0.17 6.47 2.42
N LEU A 14 -0.76 7.35 3.22
CA LEU A 14 -0.44 7.53 4.63
C LEU A 14 -1.60 7.00 5.49
N THR A 15 -1.26 6.39 6.61
CA THR A 15 -2.23 6.06 7.65
C THR A 15 -1.81 6.77 8.94
N LYS A 16 -2.80 7.33 9.64
CA LYS A 16 -2.62 7.96 10.94
C LYS A 16 -2.89 6.92 12.03
N TYR A 17 -1.95 6.74 12.95
CA TYR A 17 -2.11 5.93 14.15
C TYR A 17 -1.67 6.76 15.36
N GLY A 18 -2.63 7.18 16.20
CA GLY A 18 -2.40 8.21 17.20
C GLY A 18 -1.92 9.51 16.54
N ASP A 19 -0.83 10.09 17.01
CA ASP A 19 -0.23 11.30 16.44
C ASP A 19 0.80 11.04 15.34
N ILE A 20 0.98 9.77 14.95
CA ILE A 20 1.99 9.36 13.97
C ILE A 20 1.33 9.12 12.61
N ASN A 21 1.82 9.79 11.57
CA ASN A 21 1.54 9.44 10.18
C ASN A 21 2.67 8.55 9.65
N PHE A 22 2.32 7.44 9.02
CA PHE A 22 3.29 6.53 8.42
C PHE A 22 2.82 6.07 7.03
N ALA A 23 3.78 5.64 6.20
CA ALA A 23 3.48 5.14 4.86
C ALA A 23 2.83 3.76 4.97
N SER A 24 1.54 3.66 4.67
CA SER A 24 0.80 2.41 4.66
C SER A 24 0.84 1.71 3.30
N VAL A 25 1.10 2.47 2.23
CA VAL A 25 1.35 1.96 0.89
C VAL A 25 2.50 2.73 0.25
N ILE A 26 3.42 2.01 -0.39
CA ILE A 26 4.56 2.56 -1.12
C ILE A 26 4.65 2.00 -2.54
N LYS A 27 5.29 2.77 -3.43
CA LYS A 27 5.62 2.37 -4.78
C LYS A 27 7.02 2.87 -5.15
N LYS A 28 7.81 2.02 -5.80
CA LYS A 28 9.06 2.41 -6.46
C LYS A 28 9.14 1.71 -7.81
N GLY A 29 8.97 2.47 -8.89
CA GLY A 29 8.84 1.89 -10.23
C GLY A 29 7.61 0.98 -10.33
N ASN A 30 7.80 -0.28 -10.73
CA ASN A 30 6.76 -1.31 -10.80
C ASN A 30 6.63 -2.13 -9.50
N ILE A 31 7.38 -1.80 -8.45
CA ILE A 31 7.31 -2.47 -7.15
C ILE A 31 6.32 -1.73 -6.26
N TYR A 32 5.40 -2.49 -5.66
CA TYR A 32 4.38 -2.01 -4.73
C TYR A 32 4.50 -2.75 -3.40
N GLY A 33 4.26 -2.04 -2.30
CA GLY A 33 4.26 -2.62 -0.96
C GLY A 33 3.16 -2.02 -0.11
N CYS A 34 2.52 -2.84 0.72
CA CYS A 34 1.54 -2.41 1.71
C CYS A 34 1.95 -2.91 3.10
N GLN A 35 1.67 -2.10 4.13
CA GLN A 35 1.96 -2.47 5.51
C GLN A 35 0.85 -3.35 6.12
N PHE A 36 -0.40 -3.18 5.66
CA PHE A 36 -1.50 -4.03 6.09
C PHE A 36 -1.52 -5.35 5.31
N HIS A 37 -2.27 -6.32 5.82
CA HIS A 37 -2.49 -7.62 5.20
C HIS A 37 -3.81 -7.59 4.43
N PRO A 38 -3.83 -7.26 3.13
CA PRO A 38 -5.07 -7.18 2.36
C PRO A 38 -5.86 -8.48 2.41
N GLU A 39 -5.20 -9.63 2.52
CA GLU A 39 -5.83 -10.95 2.66
C GLU A 39 -6.59 -11.13 3.99
N LYS A 40 -6.30 -10.30 5.01
CA LYS A 40 -6.96 -10.31 6.32
C LYS A 40 -7.93 -9.13 6.50
N SER A 41 -8.09 -8.27 5.48
CA SER A 41 -8.91 -7.06 5.54
C SER A 41 -10.34 -7.26 5.00
N GLY A 42 -10.79 -8.51 4.84
CA GLY A 42 -12.16 -8.82 4.43
C GLY A 42 -12.48 -8.35 3.00
N PRO A 43 -13.74 -7.95 2.72
CA PRO A 43 -14.16 -7.53 1.37
C PRO A 43 -13.30 -6.41 0.77
N ASP A 44 -12.98 -5.38 1.56
CA ASP A 44 -12.16 -4.24 1.09
C ASP A 44 -10.75 -4.68 0.70
N GLY A 45 -10.18 -5.61 1.47
CA GLY A 45 -8.88 -6.22 1.17
C GLY A 45 -8.86 -7.01 -0.14
N LEU A 46 -9.94 -7.77 -0.39
CA LEU A 46 -10.12 -8.50 -1.65
C LEU A 46 -10.25 -7.53 -2.83
N THR A 47 -10.96 -6.41 -2.67
CA THR A 47 -11.04 -5.37 -3.71
C THR A 47 -9.67 -4.79 -4.03
N ILE A 48 -8.82 -4.52 -3.03
CA ILE A 48 -7.45 -4.04 -3.25
C ILE A 48 -6.63 -5.05 -4.07
N ILE A 49 -6.75 -6.34 -3.75
CA ILE A 49 -6.05 -7.41 -4.48
C ILE A 49 -6.55 -7.51 -5.93
N ASP A 50 -7.87 -7.49 -6.15
CA ASP A 50 -8.47 -7.58 -7.48
C ASP A 50 -8.05 -6.39 -8.37
N GLU A 51 -8.10 -5.17 -7.84
CA GLU A 51 -7.65 -3.98 -8.54
C GLU A 51 -6.14 -4.00 -8.82
N PHE A 52 -5.32 -4.51 -7.89
CA PHE A 52 -3.89 -4.68 -8.13
C PHE A 52 -3.62 -5.66 -9.29
N ILE A 53 -4.34 -6.79 -9.33
CA ILE A 53 -4.20 -7.78 -10.42
C ILE A 53 -4.61 -7.17 -11.77
N LYS A 54 -5.74 -6.44 -11.83
CA LYS A 54 -6.17 -5.74 -13.06
C LYS A 54 -5.14 -4.71 -13.49
N PHE A 55 -4.63 -3.93 -12.55
CA PHE A 55 -3.61 -2.92 -12.82
C PHE A 55 -2.35 -3.53 -13.43
N VAL A 56 -1.86 -4.64 -12.88
CA VAL A 56 -0.69 -5.36 -13.39
C VAL A 56 -0.95 -5.92 -14.80
N LYS A 57 -2.16 -6.41 -15.10
CA LYS A 57 -2.50 -6.90 -16.46
C LYS A 57 -2.50 -5.81 -17.52
N ILE A 58 -2.78 -4.56 -17.15
CA ILE A 58 -2.85 -3.42 -18.08
C ILE A 58 -1.47 -2.78 -18.27
N ASN A 59 -0.66 -2.73 -17.21
CA ASN A 59 0.60 -1.97 -17.17
C ASN A 59 1.85 -2.87 -17.15
N GLY A 60 1.67 -4.19 -17.26
CA GLY A 60 2.73 -5.20 -17.28
C GLY A 60 3.14 -5.62 -18.68
#